data_AF-A0A531KG93-F1
#
_entry.id   AF-A0A531KG93-F1
#
_cell.length_a   1.000
_cell.length_b   1.000
_cell.length_c   1.000
_cell.angle_alpha   90.00
_cell.angle_beta   90.00
_cell.angle_gamma   90.00
#
_symmetry.space_group_name_H-M   'P 1'
#
loop_
_entity.id
_entity.type
_entity.pdbx_description
1 polymer ?
#
loop_
_entity_poly.entity_id
_entity_poly.type
_entity_poly.pdbx_seq_one_letter_code
_entity_poly.pdbx_strand_id
1 'polypeptide(L)'
;KTVSLKKSHVGLTLIRDSDIRHQSFTDRAPKLGGWVEFYRSPDRVAWSPTGINVPDYPKLAQIWWQQIGDVNSGAFTPQQAMDRLAEEMDITMARMQAADESAKVYGGCGPRLNEPKDPAEWLGKPNGPKAKLENEKPKGETIVYEELIKRWTTQ
;
A
#
# COMPACT_ATOMS: atom_id res chain seq x y z
N LYS A 1 -25.61 -8.04 -20.01
CA LYS A 1 -24.54 -8.11 -18.99
C LYS A 1 -23.53 -9.18 -19.40
N THR A 2 -22.47 -8.87 -20.15
CA THR A 2 -21.76 -9.95 -20.87
C THR A 2 -20.24 -9.83 -20.89
N VAL A 3 -19.67 -8.64 -21.08
CA VAL A 3 -18.19 -8.54 -21.19
C VAL A 3 -17.50 -8.67 -19.82
N SER A 4 -17.95 -7.95 -18.79
CA SER A 4 -17.30 -7.97 -17.47
C SER A 4 -17.44 -9.32 -16.77
N LEU A 5 -18.65 -9.90 -16.81
CA LEU A 5 -18.91 -11.22 -16.25
C LEU A 5 -18.12 -12.32 -16.98
N LYS A 6 -18.04 -12.27 -18.32
CA LYS A 6 -17.22 -13.20 -19.09
C LYS A 6 -15.72 -13.05 -18.75
N LYS A 7 -15.21 -11.82 -18.64
CA LYS A 7 -13.83 -11.56 -18.19
C LYS A 7 -13.58 -12.11 -16.79
N SER A 8 -14.53 -11.93 -15.87
CA SER A 8 -14.49 -12.49 -14.51
C SER A 8 -14.44 -14.03 -14.55
N HIS A 9 -15.20 -14.67 -15.44
CA HIS A 9 -15.22 -16.13 -15.55
C HIS A 9 -13.95 -16.73 -16.16
N VAL A 10 -13.34 -16.04 -17.13
CA VAL A 10 -12.17 -16.54 -17.87
C VAL A 10 -10.87 -16.18 -17.15
N GLY A 11 -10.72 -14.92 -16.74
CA GLY A 11 -9.48 -14.40 -16.17
C GLY A 11 -9.50 -14.21 -14.66
N LEU A 12 -10.57 -14.60 -13.96
CA LEU A 12 -10.76 -14.36 -12.52
C LEU A 12 -10.46 -12.90 -12.14
N THR A 13 -10.85 -11.97 -13.02
CA THR A 13 -10.66 -10.54 -12.84
C THR A 13 -12.01 -9.90 -12.59
N LEU A 14 -12.31 -9.58 -11.33
CA LEU A 14 -13.57 -8.95 -10.95
C LEU A 14 -13.52 -7.46 -11.27
N ILE A 15 -14.42 -7.05 -12.15
CA ILE A 15 -14.51 -5.66 -12.61
C ILE A 15 -15.65 -4.93 -11.88
N ARG A 16 -16.71 -5.65 -11.52
CA ARG A 16 -17.88 -5.10 -10.81
C ARG A 16 -18.29 -6.01 -9.66
N ASP A 17 -18.85 -5.43 -8.61
CA ASP A 17 -19.44 -6.20 -7.49
C ASP A 17 -20.53 -7.16 -8.00
N SER A 18 -21.39 -6.70 -8.91
CA SER A 18 -22.41 -7.56 -9.53
C SER A 18 -21.85 -8.78 -10.30
N ASP A 19 -20.58 -8.75 -10.75
CA ASP A 19 -19.96 -9.90 -11.40
C ASP A 19 -19.68 -11.00 -10.37
N ILE A 20 -19.12 -10.67 -9.18
CA ILE A 20 -18.85 -11.66 -8.13
C ILE A 20 -20.12 -12.14 -7.42
N ARG A 21 -21.19 -11.33 -7.44
CA ARG A 21 -22.51 -11.71 -6.89
C ARG A 21 -23.32 -12.60 -7.84
N HIS A 22 -22.85 -12.86 -9.06
CA HIS A 22 -23.54 -13.73 -10.00
C HIS A 22 -23.60 -15.18 -9.50
N GLN A 23 -24.73 -15.88 -9.72
CA GLN A 23 -24.99 -17.23 -9.20
C GLN A 23 -23.90 -18.24 -9.59
N SER A 24 -23.38 -18.17 -10.82
CA SER A 24 -22.32 -19.06 -11.28
C SER A 24 -21.04 -19.01 -10.43
N PHE A 25 -20.76 -17.92 -9.70
CA PHE A 25 -19.66 -17.88 -8.74
C PHE A 25 -20.02 -18.52 -7.40
N THR A 26 -21.27 -18.47 -6.96
CA THR A 26 -21.73 -19.23 -5.80
C THR A 26 -21.58 -20.73 -6.07
N ASP A 27 -22.00 -21.20 -7.23
CA ASP A 27 -21.93 -22.63 -7.60
C ASP A 27 -20.49 -23.13 -7.73
N ARG A 28 -19.57 -22.24 -8.10
CA ARG A 28 -18.13 -22.53 -8.28
C ARG A 28 -17.30 -22.22 -7.05
N ALA A 29 -17.85 -21.61 -6.01
CA ALA A 29 -17.09 -21.18 -4.83
C ALA A 29 -16.23 -22.31 -4.21
N PRO A 30 -16.71 -23.57 -4.08
CA PRO A 30 -15.90 -24.67 -3.55
C PRO A 30 -14.64 -24.99 -4.39
N LYS A 31 -14.58 -24.54 -5.64
CA LYS A 31 -13.47 -24.75 -6.58
C LYS A 31 -12.52 -23.55 -6.67
N LEU A 32 -12.81 -22.46 -5.94
CA LEU A 32 -12.09 -21.20 -6.04
C LEU A 32 -11.35 -20.83 -4.75
N GLY A 33 -11.22 -21.77 -3.80
CA GLY A 33 -10.27 -21.66 -2.67
C GLY A 33 -10.45 -20.43 -1.79
N GLY A 34 -11.70 -20.01 -1.51
CA GLY A 34 -11.98 -18.84 -0.68
C GLY A 34 -11.99 -17.50 -1.43
N TRP A 35 -11.73 -17.50 -2.75
CA TRP A 35 -11.70 -16.28 -3.57
C TRP A 35 -13.06 -15.57 -3.62
N VAL A 36 -14.16 -16.33 -3.75
CA VAL A 36 -15.51 -15.76 -3.82
C VAL A 36 -15.90 -15.15 -2.48
N GLU A 37 -15.56 -15.84 -1.39
CA GLU A 37 -15.78 -15.46 -0.02
C GLU A 37 -15.01 -14.17 0.29
N PHE A 38 -13.71 -14.12 -0.03
CA PHE A 38 -12.88 -12.93 0.14
C PHE A 38 -13.47 -11.70 -0.57
N TYR A 39 -13.79 -11.80 -1.87
CA TYR A 39 -14.34 -10.65 -2.62
C TYR A 39 -15.77 -10.28 -2.23
N ARG A 40 -16.51 -11.15 -1.54
CA ARG A 40 -17.83 -10.81 -0.96
C ARG A 40 -17.73 -10.30 0.49
N SER A 41 -16.60 -10.53 1.15
CA SER A 41 -16.31 -10.11 2.53
C SER A 41 -16.00 -8.61 2.63
N PRO A 42 -16.11 -8.01 3.83
CA PRO A 42 -15.62 -6.65 4.09
C PRO A 42 -14.10 -6.52 3.95
N ASP A 43 -13.34 -7.61 4.10
CA ASP A 43 -11.87 -7.57 4.05
C ASP A 43 -11.34 -7.20 2.66
N ARG A 44 -12.16 -7.27 1.60
CA ARG A 44 -11.80 -6.79 0.25
C ARG A 44 -11.43 -5.30 0.21
N VAL A 45 -11.81 -4.52 1.22
CA VAL A 45 -11.45 -3.10 1.37
C VAL A 45 -10.44 -2.86 2.50
N ALA A 46 -9.93 -3.91 3.13
CA ALA A 46 -8.90 -3.81 4.17
C ALA A 46 -7.49 -3.50 3.60
N TRP A 47 -7.40 -3.18 2.32
CA TRP A 47 -6.17 -2.68 1.71
C TRP A 47 -5.82 -1.34 2.33
N SER A 48 -4.52 -1.12 2.53
CA SER A 48 -4.01 0.22 2.80
C SER A 48 -4.56 1.17 1.73
N PRO A 49 -5.06 2.37 2.11
CA PRO A 49 -5.53 3.34 1.12
C PRO A 49 -4.43 3.55 0.09
N THR A 50 -4.78 3.85 -1.17
CA THR A 50 -3.83 4.01 -2.30
C THR A 50 -2.82 5.16 -2.15
N GLY A 51 -2.65 5.68 -0.94
CA GLY A 51 -1.79 6.80 -0.62
C GLY A 51 -2.35 8.12 -1.12
N ILE A 52 -1.77 9.20 -0.62
CA ILE A 52 -1.85 10.50 -1.28
C ILE A 52 -0.86 10.45 -2.46
N ASN A 53 -1.17 11.14 -3.56
CA ASN A 53 -0.28 11.24 -4.70
C ASN A 53 1.12 11.71 -4.28
N VAL A 54 2.15 11.01 -4.76
CA VAL A 54 3.55 11.40 -4.59
C VAL A 54 3.81 12.67 -5.44
N PRO A 55 4.35 13.77 -4.87
CA PRO A 55 4.41 15.08 -5.53
C PRO A 55 5.03 15.11 -6.93
N ASP A 56 6.12 14.37 -7.15
CA ASP A 56 6.71 14.11 -8.48
C ASP A 56 7.30 12.70 -8.47
N TYR A 57 6.44 11.71 -8.74
CA TYR A 57 6.84 10.31 -8.72
C TYR A 57 8.04 10.00 -9.64
N PRO A 58 8.11 10.48 -10.90
CA PRO A 58 9.28 10.25 -11.75
C PRO A 58 10.59 10.72 -11.13
N LYS A 59 10.62 11.89 -10.48
CA LYS A 59 11.84 12.37 -9.79
C LYS A 59 12.18 11.52 -8.57
N LEU A 60 11.20 11.25 -7.71
CA LEU A 60 11.45 10.57 -6.42
C LEU A 60 11.70 9.06 -6.59
N ALA A 61 11.11 8.42 -7.60
CA ALA A 61 11.29 6.99 -7.85
C ALA A 61 12.72 6.63 -8.26
N GLN A 62 13.50 7.56 -8.84
CA GLN A 62 14.90 7.31 -9.16
C GLN A 62 15.75 7.14 -7.90
N ILE A 63 15.43 7.87 -6.83
CA ILE A 63 16.14 7.82 -5.54
C ILE A 63 15.92 6.45 -4.89
N TRP A 64 14.70 5.92 -4.96
CA TRP A 64 14.36 4.58 -4.46
C TRP A 64 15.29 3.50 -5.04
N TRP A 65 15.50 3.51 -6.35
CA TRP A 65 16.33 2.51 -7.01
C TRP A 65 17.80 2.59 -6.62
N GLN A 66 18.30 3.78 -6.31
CA GLN A 66 19.68 3.96 -5.82
C GLN A 66 19.86 3.37 -4.43
N GLN A 67 18.89 3.55 -3.53
CA GLN A 67 19.01 3.10 -2.14
C GLN A 67 18.70 1.60 -1.95
N ILE A 68 17.86 1.00 -2.80
CA ILE A 68 17.46 -0.41 -2.62
C ILE A 68 18.56 -1.43 -2.93
N GLY A 69 19.46 -1.12 -3.88
CA GLY A 69 20.60 -2.00 -4.21
C GLY A 69 21.55 -2.19 -3.03
N ASP A 70 21.74 -1.12 -2.26
CA ASP A 70 22.58 -1.05 -1.06
C ASP A 70 22.04 -1.95 0.08
N VAL A 71 20.72 -2.06 0.23
CA VAL A 71 20.09 -2.98 1.20
C VAL A 71 20.21 -4.43 0.75
N ASN A 72 19.89 -4.70 -0.52
CA ASN A 72 19.88 -6.07 -1.05
C ASN A 72 21.27 -6.71 -1.07
N SER A 73 22.31 -5.91 -1.25
CA SER A 73 23.71 -6.36 -1.17
C SER A 73 24.24 -6.50 0.25
N GLY A 74 23.49 -6.01 1.25
CA GLY A 74 23.91 -6.01 2.66
C GLY A 74 24.94 -4.93 3.00
N ALA A 75 25.21 -3.97 2.09
CA ALA A 75 26.10 -2.85 2.36
C ALA A 75 25.55 -1.92 3.46
N PHE A 76 24.23 -1.82 3.55
CA PHE A 76 23.52 -1.06 4.58
C PHE A 76 22.42 -1.88 5.23
N THR A 77 22.13 -1.57 6.49
CA THR A 77 20.91 -2.08 7.14
C THR A 77 19.67 -1.45 6.51
N PRO A 78 18.49 -2.11 6.61
CA PRO A 78 17.25 -1.53 6.12
C PRO A 78 16.97 -0.13 6.69
N GLN A 79 17.25 0.10 7.97
CA GLN A 79 17.04 1.41 8.59
C GLN A 79 17.93 2.49 7.96
N GLN A 80 19.24 2.23 7.84
CA GLN A 80 20.18 3.20 7.26
C GLN A 80 19.82 3.58 5.82
N ALA A 81 19.38 2.61 5.00
CA ALA A 81 18.97 2.91 3.65
C ALA A 81 17.65 3.69 3.58
N MET A 82 16.70 3.40 4.47
CA MET A 82 15.45 4.17 4.56
C MET A 82 15.71 5.60 5.06
N ASP A 83 16.64 5.81 5.99
CA ASP A 83 17.04 7.13 6.48
C ASP A 83 17.68 7.96 5.35
N ARG A 84 18.61 7.35 4.60
CA ARG A 84 19.24 8.00 3.43
C ARG A 84 18.25 8.29 2.30
N LEU A 85 17.32 7.37 2.05
CA LEU A 85 16.23 7.58 1.11
C LEU A 85 15.38 8.79 1.49
N ALA A 86 14.98 8.89 2.76
CA ALA A 86 14.20 10.00 3.26
C ALA A 86 14.96 11.33 3.13
N GLU A 87 16.24 11.37 3.48
CA GLU A 87 17.09 12.54 3.33
C GLU A 87 17.19 13.02 1.87
N GLU A 88 17.46 12.11 0.93
CA GLU A 88 17.54 12.46 -0.50
C GLU A 88 16.19 12.90 -1.09
N MET A 89 15.10 12.30 -0.61
CA MET A 89 13.74 12.73 -0.96
C MET A 89 13.47 14.14 -0.45
N ASP A 90 13.84 14.47 0.79
CA ASP A 90 13.68 15.81 1.37
C ASP A 90 14.50 16.85 0.62
N ILE A 91 15.77 16.55 0.28
CA ILE A 91 16.62 17.44 -0.52
C ILE A 91 15.97 17.71 -1.88
N THR A 92 15.44 16.67 -2.54
CA THR A 92 14.79 16.81 -3.83
C THR A 92 13.51 17.64 -3.73
N MET A 93 12.66 17.34 -2.75
CA MET A 93 11.43 18.08 -2.50
C MET A 93 11.71 19.54 -2.10
N ALA A 94 12.80 19.84 -1.40
CA ALA A 94 13.17 21.21 -1.05
C ALA A 94 13.50 22.04 -2.28
N ARG A 95 14.19 21.44 -3.26
CA ARG A 95 14.43 22.07 -4.56
C ARG A 95 13.12 22.28 -5.33
N MET A 96 12.20 21.31 -5.26
CA MET A 96 10.87 21.45 -5.88
C MET A 96 10.05 22.58 -5.25
N GLN A 97 10.07 22.68 -3.92
CA GLN A 97 9.45 23.77 -3.18
C GLN A 97 9.99 25.12 -3.64
N ALA A 98 11.32 25.30 -3.64
CA ALA A 98 11.95 26.55 -4.06
C ALA A 98 11.62 26.93 -5.52
N ALA A 99 11.57 25.93 -6.42
CA ALA A 99 11.18 26.15 -7.82
C ALA A 99 9.71 26.60 -7.94
N ASP A 100 8.82 26.02 -7.14
CA ASP A 100 7.40 26.39 -7.13
C ASP A 100 7.19 27.78 -6.53
N GLU A 101 7.86 28.11 -5.42
CA GLU A 101 7.74 29.40 -4.75
C GLU A 101 8.28 30.55 -5.63
N SER A 102 9.39 30.32 -6.34
CA SER A 102 10.03 31.34 -7.18
C SER A 102 9.32 31.55 -8.53
N ALA A 103 8.84 30.48 -9.15
CA ALA A 103 8.39 30.54 -10.55
C ALA A 103 7.08 29.78 -10.82
N LYS A 104 6.39 29.27 -9.80
CA LYS A 104 5.15 28.49 -9.92
C LYS A 104 5.28 27.31 -10.89
N VAL A 105 6.44 26.65 -10.90
CA VAL A 105 6.74 25.51 -11.78
C VAL A 105 5.71 24.39 -11.64
N TYR A 106 5.15 24.21 -10.44
CA TYR A 106 4.10 23.22 -10.15
C TYR A 106 2.72 23.88 -9.95
N GLY A 107 2.52 25.08 -10.50
CA GLY A 107 1.25 25.81 -10.41
C GLY A 107 0.91 26.31 -9.00
N GLY A 108 1.89 26.40 -8.09
CA GLY A 108 1.65 26.71 -6.67
C GLY A 108 1.27 25.51 -5.82
N CYS A 109 1.25 24.31 -6.40
CA CYS A 109 0.94 23.04 -5.75
C CYS A 109 2.17 22.17 -5.51
N GLY A 110 3.38 22.74 -5.55
CA GLY A 110 4.61 22.02 -5.22
C GLY A 110 4.59 21.53 -3.76
N PRO A 111 5.44 20.56 -3.40
CA PRO A 111 5.55 20.10 -2.02
C PRO A 111 5.98 21.25 -1.10
N ARG A 112 5.60 21.15 0.18
CA ARG A 112 6.06 22.02 1.26
C ARG A 112 6.64 21.14 2.35
N LEU A 113 7.93 21.32 2.64
CA LEU A 113 8.57 20.54 3.70
C LEU A 113 8.06 20.99 5.05
N ASN A 114 7.82 20.00 5.91
CA ASN A 114 7.62 20.25 7.32
C ASN A 114 8.96 20.57 7.97
N GLU A 115 8.94 21.30 9.07
CA GLU A 115 10.12 21.43 9.93
C GLU A 115 10.56 20.04 10.42
N PRO A 116 11.88 19.80 10.57
CA PRO A 116 12.39 18.58 11.15
C PRO A 116 11.80 18.35 12.55
N LYS A 117 11.33 17.13 12.80
CA LYS A 117 10.81 16.72 14.11
C LYS A 117 11.46 15.42 14.54
N ASP A 118 11.58 15.24 15.84
CA ASP A 118 12.01 13.99 16.42
C ASP A 118 11.06 12.84 16.00
N PRO A 119 11.58 11.65 15.62
CA PRO A 119 10.72 10.52 15.25
C PRO A 119 9.66 10.16 16.30
N ALA A 120 9.94 10.36 17.60
CA ALA A 120 9.00 10.10 18.69
C ALA A 120 7.71 10.94 18.56
N GLU A 121 7.77 12.10 17.91
CA GLU A 121 6.58 12.91 17.60
C GLU A 121 5.65 12.22 16.60
N TRP A 122 6.16 11.37 15.73
CA TRP A 122 5.37 10.71 14.68
C TRP A 122 4.93 9.31 15.06
N LEU A 123 5.76 8.60 15.83
CA LEU A 123 5.52 7.22 16.23
C LEU A 123 4.24 7.10 17.06
N GLY A 124 3.35 6.20 16.64
CA GLY A 124 2.12 5.90 17.37
C GLY A 124 0.98 6.90 17.18
N LYS A 125 1.15 7.95 16.36
CA LYS A 125 0.05 8.83 15.96
C LYS A 125 -1.07 8.06 15.25
N PRO A 126 -2.34 8.52 15.32
CA PRO A 126 -3.40 7.98 14.48
C PRO A 126 -2.98 8.00 13.01
N ASN A 127 -3.01 6.86 12.33
CA ASN A 127 -2.52 6.65 10.95
C ASN A 127 -1.01 6.96 10.72
N GLY A 128 -0.22 7.07 11.79
CA GLY A 128 1.22 7.32 11.74
C GLY A 128 2.07 6.03 11.73
N PRO A 129 3.41 6.18 11.59
CA PRO A 129 4.34 5.06 11.64
C PRO A 129 4.26 4.33 13.00
N LYS A 130 4.50 3.02 12.94
CA LYS A 130 4.54 2.16 14.13
C LYS A 130 5.96 2.09 14.65
N ALA A 131 6.09 2.03 15.98
CA ALA A 131 7.37 1.80 16.63
C ALA A 131 7.89 0.40 16.29
N LYS A 132 9.21 0.26 16.36
CA LYS A 132 9.88 -1.03 16.21
C LYS A 132 9.33 -2.01 17.25
N LEU A 133 9.03 -3.23 16.82
CA LEU A 133 8.60 -4.29 17.72
C LEU A 133 9.81 -5.10 18.21
N GLU A 134 9.74 -5.62 19.43
CA GLU A 134 10.73 -6.57 19.94
C GLU A 134 10.80 -7.84 19.08
N ASN A 135 9.66 -8.24 18.50
CA ASN A 135 9.55 -9.36 17.59
C ASN A 135 8.75 -9.00 16.34
N GLU A 136 9.43 -8.61 15.27
CA GLU A 136 8.83 -8.29 13.96
C GLU A 136 8.54 -9.53 13.10
N LYS A 137 9.00 -10.71 13.53
CA LYS A 137 8.83 -11.98 12.81
C LYS A 137 8.31 -13.06 13.77
N PRO A 138 7.09 -12.88 14.33
CA PRO A 138 6.49 -13.92 15.13
C PRO A 138 6.29 -15.19 14.28
N LYS A 139 6.29 -16.34 14.94
CA LYS A 139 6.01 -17.61 14.27
C LYS A 139 4.58 -17.56 13.72
N GLY A 140 4.41 -17.91 12.45
CA GLY A 140 3.09 -17.97 11.83
C GLY A 140 2.19 -18.98 12.53
N GLU A 141 0.93 -18.60 12.72
CA GLU A 141 -0.11 -19.44 13.31
C GLU A 141 -1.16 -19.76 12.24
N THR A 142 -1.58 -21.02 12.18
CA THR A 142 -2.67 -21.46 11.30
C THR A 142 -4.00 -21.19 11.98
N ILE A 143 -4.90 -20.48 11.30
CA ILE A 143 -6.29 -20.32 11.72
C ILE A 143 -7.17 -21.36 11.03
N VAL A 144 -8.15 -21.88 11.76
CA VAL A 144 -9.12 -22.85 11.23
C VAL A 144 -9.99 -22.15 10.18
N TYR A 145 -10.24 -22.81 9.03
CA TYR A 145 -10.95 -22.20 7.90
C TYR A 145 -12.35 -21.72 8.30
N GLU A 146 -13.05 -22.48 9.13
CA GLU A 146 -14.39 -22.15 9.63
C GLU A 146 -14.39 -20.87 10.49
N GLU A 147 -13.30 -20.57 11.21
CA GLU A 147 -13.16 -19.34 11.98
C GLU A 147 -12.95 -18.11 11.09
N LEU A 148 -12.18 -18.26 10.02
CA LEU A 148 -12.04 -17.23 8.98
C LEU A 148 -13.40 -16.91 8.34
N ILE A 149 -14.17 -17.94 7.96
CA ILE A 149 -15.50 -17.75 7.35
C ILE A 149 -16.44 -17.02 8.30
N LYS A 150 -16.46 -17.36 9.60
CA LYS A 150 -17.29 -16.65 10.60
C LYS A 150 -16.97 -15.15 10.62
N ARG A 151 -15.69 -14.77 10.60
CA ARG A 151 -15.30 -13.35 10.57
C ARG A 151 -15.86 -12.62 9.34
N TRP A 152 -15.94 -13.30 8.19
CA TRP A 152 -16.47 -12.71 6.96
C TRP A 152 -18.00 -12.64 6.87
N THR A 153 -18.72 -13.42 7.67
CA THR A 153 -20.20 -13.52 7.63
C THR A 153 -20.91 -12.81 8.78
N THR A 154 -20.19 -12.33 9.81
CA THR A 154 -20.80 -11.77 11.05
C THR A 154 -20.89 -10.24 11.07
N GLN A 155 -21.23 -9.58 9.96
CA GLN A 155 -21.61 -8.15 9.97
C GLN A 155 -22.89 -7.92 9.18
#